data_AF-A0A1K1MJR1-F1
#
_entry.id   AF-A0A1K1MJR1-F1
#
_cell.length_a   1.000
_cell.length_b   1.000
_cell.length_c   1.000
_cell.angle_alpha   90.00
_cell.angle_beta   90.00
_cell.angle_gamma   90.00
#
_symmetry.space_group_name_H-M   'P 1'
#
loop_
_entity.id
_entity.type
_entity.pdbx_description
1 polymer ?
#
loop_
_entity_poly.entity_id
_entity_poly.type
_entity_poly.pdbx_seq_one_letter_code
_entity_poly.pdbx_strand_id
1 'polypeptide(L)' 'MKARHAAVIISLSAILTSCGGDGPPEVNSTNCSGAGMQAILPNFTSEAERQAFIDKCQSLAEK' A
#
# COMPACT_ATOMS: atom_id res chain seq x y z
N MET A 1 36.60 5.82 0.56
CA MET A 1 35.32 6.54 0.46
C MET A 1 34.16 5.63 0.87
N LYS A 2 33.50 6.01 1.97
CA LYS A 2 32.11 5.76 2.39
C LYS A 2 31.28 4.59 1.81
N ALA A 3 31.60 3.35 2.20
CA ALA A 3 30.72 2.17 2.01
C ALA A 3 29.32 2.31 2.68
N ARG A 4 29.17 3.25 3.62
CA ARG A 4 27.93 3.48 4.39
C ARG A 4 26.80 4.15 3.58
N HIS A 5 27.11 4.70 2.40
CA HIS A 5 26.13 5.49 1.62
C HIS A 5 25.43 4.63 0.55
N ALA A 6 26.05 3.52 0.14
CA ALA A 6 25.46 2.61 -0.85
C ALA A 6 24.21 1.89 -0.31
N ALA A 7 24.22 1.48 0.97
CA ALA A 7 23.09 0.78 1.59
C ALA A 7 21.83 1.65 1.73
N VAL A 8 21.99 2.96 1.95
CA VAL A 8 20.87 3.91 2.06
C VAL A 8 20.22 4.16 0.70
N ILE A 9 21.01 4.20 -0.37
CA ILE A 9 20.50 4.46 -1.71
C ILE A 9 19.66 3.27 -2.21
N ILE A 10 20.08 2.02 -1.94
CA ILE A 10 19.36 0.83 -2.39
C ILE A 10 18.00 0.69 -1.69
N SER A 11 17.92 0.94 -0.38
CA SER A 11 16.66 0.90 0.35
C SER A 11 15.73 2.06 -0.01
N LEU A 12 16.26 3.26 -0.23
CA LEU A 12 15.46 4.41 -0.69
C LEU A 12 14.91 4.19 -2.11
N SER A 13 15.64 3.48 -2.96
CA SER A 13 15.20 3.10 -4.32
C SER A 13 14.02 2.14 -4.31
N ALA A 14 13.97 1.20 -3.37
CA ALA A 14 12.84 0.27 -3.20
C ALA A 14 11.58 1.00 -2.71
N ILE A 15 11.75 2.03 -1.87
CA ILE A 15 10.65 2.89 -1.40
C ILE A 15 10.18 3.85 -2.51
N LEU A 16 11.10 4.30 -3.39
CA LEU A 16 10.77 5.17 -4.53
C LEU A 16 10.16 4.41 -5.71
N THR A 17 10.52 3.14 -5.93
CA THR A 17 9.82 2.26 -6.90
C THR A 17 8.45 1.80 -6.39
N SER A 18 8.20 1.82 -5.08
CA SER A 18 6.83 1.72 -4.53
C SER A 18 6.06 3.06 -4.56
N CYS A 19 6.65 4.11 -5.15
CA CYS A 19 6.08 5.44 -5.30
C CYS A 19 6.12 5.89 -6.78
N GLY A 20 5.95 4.94 -7.71
CA GLY A 20 5.18 5.25 -8.91
C GLY A 20 3.72 5.40 -8.47
N GLY A 21 2.98 6.37 -9.00
CA GLY A 21 1.57 6.63 -8.64
C GLY A 21 0.58 5.52 -9.05
N ASP A 22 0.98 4.27 -8.83
CA ASP A 22 0.35 2.97 -9.10
C ASP A 22 0.48 2.10 -7.82
N GLY A 23 0.55 2.74 -6.65
CA GLY A 23 0.61 2.06 -5.36
C GLY A 23 -0.76 1.46 -5.00
N PRO A 24 -0.79 0.44 -4.12
CA PRO A 24 -2.04 -0.12 -3.65
C PRO A 24 -2.96 1.00 -3.11
N PRO A 25 -4.26 0.94 -3.41
CA PRO A 25 -5.25 1.93 -2.97
C PRO A 25 -5.08 2.33 -1.50
N GLU A 26 -5.09 3.64 -1.23
CA GLU A 26 -4.85 4.18 0.10
C GLU A 26 -5.88 3.66 1.10
N VAL A 27 -5.45 3.28 2.31
CA VAL A 27 -6.35 2.82 3.36
C VAL A 27 -6.87 4.04 4.13
N ASN A 28 -8.12 4.41 3.90
CA ASN A 28 -8.81 5.49 4.61
C ASN A 28 -10.32 5.18 4.70
N SER A 29 -11.06 5.96 5.50
CA SER A 29 -12.49 5.71 5.74
C SER A 29 -13.34 5.71 4.46
N THR A 30 -12.97 6.50 3.45
CA THR A 30 -13.65 6.54 2.16
C THR A 30 -13.44 5.23 1.40
N ASN A 31 -12.20 4.78 1.33
CA ASN A 31 -11.78 3.58 0.60
C ASN A 31 -12.15 2.28 1.31
N CYS A 32 -12.28 2.32 2.63
CA CYS A 32 -12.75 1.21 3.46
C CYS A 32 -14.28 1.18 3.64
N SER A 33 -15.01 2.18 3.13
CA SER A 33 -16.47 2.17 3.11
C SER A 33 -17.01 1.08 2.19
N GLY A 34 -18.25 0.62 2.38
CA GLY A 34 -18.83 -0.43 1.54
C GLY A 34 -18.78 -0.13 0.03
N ALA A 35 -19.09 1.10 -0.38
CA ALA A 35 -19.02 1.53 -1.78
C ALA A 35 -17.58 1.79 -2.26
N GLY A 36 -16.75 2.44 -1.41
CA GLY A 36 -15.35 2.72 -1.76
C GLY A 36 -14.52 1.45 -1.90
N MET A 37 -14.74 0.47 -1.02
CA MET A 37 -14.08 -0.82 -1.06
C MET A 37 -14.45 -1.58 -2.34
N GLN A 38 -15.73 -1.60 -2.72
CA GLN A 38 -16.15 -2.21 -4.00
C GLN A 38 -15.51 -1.55 -5.23
N ALA A 39 -15.26 -0.24 -5.20
CA ALA A 39 -14.59 0.47 -6.28
C ALA A 39 -13.09 0.21 -6.35
N ILE A 40 -12.48 -0.17 -5.22
CA ILE A 40 -11.04 -0.31 -5.05
C ILE A 40 -10.56 -1.74 -5.18
N LEU A 41 -11.35 -2.72 -4.74
CA LEU A 41 -11.02 -4.14 -4.87
C LEU A 41 -10.64 -4.56 -6.30
N PRO A 42 -11.28 -4.08 -7.38
CA PRO A 42 -10.89 -4.43 -8.75
C PRO A 42 -9.50 -3.94 -9.16
N ASN A 43 -8.94 -2.94 -8.46
CA ASN A 43 -7.65 -2.36 -8.79
C ASN A 43 -6.46 -3.18 -8.26
N PHE A 44 -6.71 -4.20 -7.43
CA PHE A 44 -5.66 -5.12 -6.98
C PHE A 44 -5.42 -6.21 -8.01
N THR A 45 -4.17 -6.34 -8.45
CA THR A 45 -3.72 -7.41 -9.34
C THR A 45 -3.35 -8.68 -8.58
N SER A 46 -3.00 -8.56 -7.29
CA SER A 46 -2.70 -9.67 -6.38
C SER A 46 -3.78 -9.88 -5.33
N GLU A 47 -4.16 -11.14 -5.10
CA GLU A 47 -5.07 -11.51 -4.02
C GLU A 47 -4.45 -11.24 -2.64
N ALA A 48 -3.13 -11.38 -2.51
CA ALA A 48 -2.43 -11.08 -1.26
C ALA A 48 -2.49 -9.59 -0.90
N GLU A 49 -2.36 -8.69 -1.88
CA GLU A 49 -2.46 -7.25 -1.67
C GLU A 49 -3.90 -6.83 -1.36
N ARG A 50 -4.86 -7.47 -2.01
CA ARG A 50 -6.29 -7.29 -1.74
C ARG A 50 -6.63 -7.64 -0.29
N GLN A 51 -6.14 -8.77 0.20
CA GLN A 51 -6.39 -9.16 1.59
C GLN A 51 -5.64 -8.28 2.59
N ALA A 52 -4.40 -7.88 2.28
CA ALA A 52 -3.68 -6.92 3.11
C ALA A 52 -4.40 -5.55 3.22
N PHE A 53 -5.14 -5.14 2.18
CA PHE A 53 -5.98 -3.94 2.22
C PHE A 53 -7.23 -4.16 3.09
N ILE A 54 -7.93 -5.29 2.94
CA ILE A 54 -9.13 -5.62 3.73
C ILE A 54 -8.78 -5.71 5.22
N ASP A 55 -7.69 -6.40 5.58
CA ASP A 55 -7.22 -6.53 6.96
C ASP A 55 -6.92 -5.16 7.59
N LYS A 56 -6.29 -4.26 6.83
CA LYS A 56 -6.04 -2.88 7.30
C LYS A 56 -7.33 -2.09 7.48
N CYS A 57 -8.31 -2.25 6.60
CA CYS A 57 -9.62 -1.62 6.76
C CYS A 57 -10.38 -2.14 7.99
N GLN A 58 -10.30 -3.43 8.29
CA GLN A 58 -10.88 -4.00 9.51
C GLN A 58 -10.20 -3.45 10.77
N SER A 59 -8.87 -3.34 10.77
CA SER A 59 -8.12 -2.74 11.87
C SER A 59 -8.48 -1.27 12.13
N LEU A 60 -8.92 -0.53 11.11
CA LEU A 60 -9.47 0.83 11.29
C LEU A 60 -10.88 0.85 11.88
N ALA A 61 -11.69 -0.17 11.62
CA ALA A 61 -13.06 -0.26 12.13
C ALA A 61 -13.12 -0.71 13.60
N GLU A 62 -12.10 -1.43 14.08
CA GLU A 62 -11.97 -1.89 15.47
C GLU A 62 -11.39 -0.83 16.43
N LYS A 63 -11.11 0.38 15.95
CA LYS A 63 -10.52 1.48 16.73
C LYS A 63 -11.53 2.56 17.06
#